data_AF-A0A3D3W7G7-F1
#
_entry.id   AF-A0A3D3W7G7-F1
#
_cell.length_a   1.000
_cell.length_b   1.000
_cell.length_c   1.000
_cell.angle_alpha   90.00
_cell.angle_beta   90.00
_cell.angle_gamma   90.00
#
_symmetry.space_group_name_H-M   'P 1'
#
loop_
_entity.id
_entity.type
_entity.pdbx_description
1 polymer ?
#
loop_
_entity_poly.entity_id
_entity_poly.type
_entity_poly.pdbx_seq_one_letter_code
_entity_poly.pdbx_strand_id
1 'polypeptide(L)'
;VPVRLLAGEVQAVVSIDGQQFPARVATAAQDRLQVVVDEYQWGTAELQIVDEAGHPLAAKVEFTGREGTVTPRWAPDTGEYFVKNLAYTVNGQLQARLAAGEYDVTISHGPEYNAEFTKVKIEDGGTTERRVVLPRVVATEGWVSADFHSHSSPSGDNTSSQLGRVLNLVAEHIEFAPCTEHNRVSTYSGHLRALQLTGAMASVEGMEMTGQPLPLNHQNVFPMRFRPGVQDGGGPAADASPEAQIERLAAWDDNSIKLIQQNHPDVGWLFYDKDGNQQPDGGYERSFGLMNVMEIHPIDKLLRRERFDIRDGKPAENHTAMNWLQLLNQGFRIYGVVNTDSHYNFHGSGGLRIWLKSSTDDPGRINPDEMRDVSREGRIIMSNGPYLEAGFRETGSTGAEATAGEDLRAAGGRVTGRIRVQCANWLDIDTVQVLVNGRPADGLTWTRQSHPNLFGAGVVKFDQTVELQLAGDAHVIVLTGHSTQLLGGVTGPDWGRQHPTALSNPVFVDVDGGGFRANRDTLDIPLPVKFQAPKTP
;
A
#
# COMPACT_ATOMS: atom_id res chain seq x y z
N VAL A 1 31.73 -4.03 18.29
CA VAL A 1 33.07 -3.80 18.88
C VAL A 1 32.87 -3.31 20.30
N PRO A 2 33.38 -3.98 21.35
CA PRO A 2 33.28 -3.44 22.70
C PRO A 2 34.05 -2.12 22.75
N VAL A 3 33.36 -1.04 23.13
CA VAL A 3 33.98 0.27 23.33
C VAL A 3 34.76 0.20 24.64
N ARG A 4 36.09 0.23 24.57
CA ARG A 4 36.94 0.37 25.77
C ARG A 4 37.02 1.84 26.14
N LEU A 5 36.40 2.22 27.25
CA LEU A 5 36.59 3.56 27.81
C LEU A 5 37.90 3.60 28.58
N LEU A 6 38.67 4.68 28.41
CA LEU A 6 39.85 4.94 29.25
C LEU A 6 39.37 5.20 30.67
N ALA A 7 40.06 4.64 31.67
CA ALA A 7 39.76 4.92 33.06
C ALA A 7 40.01 6.41 33.35
N GLY A 8 39.06 7.08 33.99
CA GLY A 8 39.16 8.51 34.28
C GLY A 8 37.79 9.20 34.34
N GLU A 9 37.83 10.52 34.54
CA GLU A 9 36.62 11.34 34.45
C GLU A 9 36.21 11.50 32.99
N VAL A 10 34.92 11.25 32.72
CA VAL A 10 34.30 11.46 31.42
C VAL A 10 33.10 12.37 31.59
N GLN A 11 32.82 13.16 30.56
CA GLN A 11 31.57 13.91 30.44
C GLN A 11 30.58 13.04 29.66
N ALA A 12 29.53 12.58 30.32
CA ALA A 12 28.49 11.76 29.73
C ALA A 12 27.26 12.62 29.41
N VAL A 13 26.75 12.49 28.18
CA VAL A 13 25.43 12.99 27.78
C VAL A 13 24.52 11.78 27.64
N VAL A 14 23.45 11.75 28.42
CA VAL A 14 22.49 10.65 28.41
C VAL A 14 21.23 11.10 27.67
N SER A 15 20.70 10.22 26.82
CA SER A 15 19.34 10.34 26.32
C SER A 15 18.57 9.07 26.64
N ILE A 16 17.33 9.23 27.08
CA ILE A 16 16.39 8.14 27.36
C ILE A 16 15.16 8.39 26.50
N ASP A 17 14.84 7.45 25.60
CA ASP A 17 13.69 7.51 24.69
C ASP A 17 13.52 8.85 23.96
N GLY A 18 14.62 9.48 23.53
CA GLY A 18 14.62 10.76 22.81
C GLY A 18 14.66 12.01 23.70
N GLN A 19 14.46 11.90 25.01
CA GLN A 19 14.70 13.00 25.95
C GLN A 19 16.19 13.09 26.24
N GLN A 20 16.78 14.27 26.03
CA GLN A 20 18.19 14.53 26.33
C GLN A 20 18.34 15.19 27.70
N PHE A 21 19.28 14.70 28.50
CA PHE A 21 19.57 15.22 29.84
C PHE A 21 20.87 16.05 29.85
N PRO A 22 21.01 16.99 30.80
CA PRO A 22 22.24 17.76 30.98
C PRO A 22 23.46 16.84 31.12
N ALA A 23 24.59 17.30 30.60
CA ALA A 23 25.85 16.56 30.69
C ALA A 23 26.27 16.38 32.15
N ARG A 24 26.80 15.20 32.48
CA ARG A 24 27.28 14.87 33.84
C ARG A 24 28.70 14.35 33.81
N VAL A 25 29.44 14.66 34.87
CA VAL A 25 30.74 14.05 35.11
C VAL A 25 30.51 12.68 35.72
N ALA A 26 31.10 11.65 35.12
CA ALA A 26 31.09 10.30 35.63
C ALA A 26 32.50 9.72 35.59
N THR A 27 32.82 8.84 36.54
CA THR A 27 34.11 8.14 36.55
C THR A 27 33.98 6.83 35.79
N ALA A 28 34.64 6.74 34.65
CA ALA A 28 34.80 5.49 33.92
C ALA A 28 35.86 4.62 34.62
N ALA A 29 35.50 3.40 35.01
CA ALA A 29 36.44 2.33 35.29
C ALA A 29 36.71 1.53 34.00
N GLN A 30 37.76 0.69 33.99
CA GLN A 30 38.19 -0.07 32.79
C GLN A 30 37.07 -0.91 32.14
N ASP A 31 36.05 -1.29 32.89
CA ASP A 31 34.95 -2.16 32.48
C ASP A 31 33.55 -1.60 32.80
N ARG A 32 33.46 -0.44 33.46
CA ARG A 32 32.19 0.08 33.97
C ARG A 32 32.11 1.59 33.92
N LEU A 33 31.02 2.10 33.35
CA LEU A 33 30.58 3.49 33.46
C LEU A 33 29.18 3.48 34.05
N GLN A 34 28.96 4.21 35.14
CA GLN A 34 27.63 4.39 35.75
C GLN A 34 27.25 5.86 35.70
N VAL A 35 26.09 6.15 35.14
CA VAL A 35 25.49 7.48 35.12
C VAL A 35 24.07 7.35 35.67
N VAL A 36 23.75 8.13 36.68
CA VAL A 36 22.42 8.15 37.31
C VAL A 36 21.69 9.41 36.85
N VAL A 37 20.40 9.27 36.51
CA VAL A 37 19.51 10.33 35.99
C VAL A 37 18.30 10.42 36.92
N ASP A 38 18.49 10.95 38.13
CA ASP A 38 17.45 10.98 39.18
C ASP A 38 16.24 11.86 38.81
N GLU A 39 16.45 12.85 37.92
CA GLU A 39 15.37 13.69 37.41
C GLU A 39 14.52 13.03 36.32
N TYR A 40 14.88 11.82 35.86
CA TYR A 40 14.04 11.09 34.92
C TYR A 40 12.91 10.39 35.65
N GLN A 41 11.72 10.97 35.54
CA GLN A 41 10.47 10.44 36.06
C GLN A 41 9.81 9.61 34.95
N TRP A 42 9.34 8.41 35.28
CA TRP A 42 8.81 7.47 34.28
C TRP A 42 7.74 6.56 34.85
N GLY A 43 6.85 6.10 33.99
CA GLY A 43 5.80 5.14 34.30
C GLY A 43 5.62 4.14 33.15
N THR A 44 4.57 3.32 33.27
CA THR A 44 4.25 2.28 32.30
C THR A 44 2.85 2.50 31.73
N ALA A 45 2.72 2.43 30.40
CA ALA A 45 1.42 2.28 29.74
C ALA A 45 1.18 0.80 29.44
N GLU A 46 0.03 0.28 29.87
CA GLU A 46 -0.42 -1.08 29.56
C GLU A 46 -1.70 -1.01 28.74
N LEU A 47 -1.63 -1.46 27.48
CA LEU A 47 -2.77 -1.46 26.56
C LEU A 47 -3.20 -2.89 26.25
N GLN A 48 -4.52 -3.09 26.24
CA GLN A 48 -5.18 -4.27 25.71
C GLN A 48 -6.09 -3.86 24.55
N ILE A 49 -5.79 -4.34 23.35
CA ILE A 49 -6.47 -3.98 22.09
C ILE A 49 -7.18 -5.23 21.58
N VAL A 50 -8.48 -5.08 21.32
CA VAL A 50 -9.36 -6.20 20.95
C VAL A 50 -10.35 -5.81 19.86
N ASP A 51 -10.93 -6.82 19.22
CA ASP A 51 -12.13 -6.66 18.37
C ASP A 51 -13.42 -6.48 19.23
N GLU A 52 -14.56 -6.34 18.56
CA GLU A 52 -15.88 -6.18 19.20
C GLU A 52 -16.31 -7.42 20.00
N ALA A 53 -15.82 -8.60 19.63
CA ALA A 53 -16.07 -9.85 20.35
C ALA A 53 -15.12 -10.04 21.55
N GLY A 54 -14.13 -9.17 21.72
CA GLY A 54 -13.13 -9.21 22.78
C GLY A 54 -11.93 -10.10 22.47
N HIS A 55 -11.76 -10.58 21.23
CA HIS A 55 -10.56 -11.30 20.83
C HIS A 55 -9.37 -10.36 20.68
N PRO A 56 -8.15 -10.81 21.01
CA PRO A 56 -6.95 -10.00 20.82
C PRO A 56 -6.73 -9.62 19.36
N LEU A 57 -6.37 -8.35 19.11
CA LEU A 57 -6.22 -7.81 17.76
C LEU A 57 -4.82 -7.23 17.57
N ALA A 58 -4.15 -7.56 16.46
CA ALA A 58 -2.90 -6.89 16.09
C ALA A 58 -3.16 -5.39 15.86
N ALA A 59 -2.20 -4.53 16.20
CA ALA A 59 -2.42 -3.10 16.11
C ALA A 59 -1.12 -2.30 16.04
N LYS A 60 -1.20 -1.15 15.37
CA LYS A 60 -0.21 -0.08 15.43
C LYS A 60 -0.66 0.96 16.46
N VAL A 61 0.23 1.25 17.41
CA VAL A 61 0.03 2.24 18.48
C VAL A 61 1.07 3.33 18.34
N GLU A 62 0.64 4.57 18.18
CA GLU A 62 1.52 5.74 18.15
C GLU A 62 1.35 6.57 19.41
N PHE A 63 2.47 6.96 20.03
CA PHE A 63 2.47 7.92 21.14
C PHE A 63 3.09 9.24 20.68
N THR A 64 2.44 10.35 20.98
CA THR A 64 2.97 11.69 20.73
C THR A 64 2.91 12.49 22.03
N GLY A 65 4.06 13.01 22.47
CA GLY A 65 4.14 13.79 23.70
C GLY A 65 3.39 15.11 23.57
N ARG A 66 2.76 15.56 24.66
CA ARG A 66 1.94 16.76 24.74
C ARG A 66 2.35 17.62 25.93
N GLU A 67 1.99 18.91 25.89
CA GLU A 67 2.16 19.84 27.03
C GLU A 67 3.60 19.92 27.57
N GLY A 68 4.58 19.79 26.67
CA GLY A 68 6.01 19.81 27.02
C GLY A 68 6.62 18.44 27.27
N THR A 69 5.83 17.37 27.29
CA THR A 69 6.32 15.99 27.29
C THR A 69 6.96 15.65 25.94
N VAL A 70 8.15 15.03 25.98
CA VAL A 70 8.88 14.62 24.78
C VAL A 70 8.23 13.38 24.16
N THR A 71 8.04 13.40 22.84
CA THR A 71 7.61 12.22 22.07
C THR A 71 8.67 11.11 22.16
N PRO A 72 8.30 9.87 22.53
CA PRO A 72 9.27 8.81 22.75
C PRO A 72 9.98 8.43 21.44
N ARG A 73 11.24 8.03 21.55
CA ARG A 73 12.00 7.41 20.46
C ARG A 73 12.67 6.15 20.97
N TRP A 74 11.90 5.06 21.05
CA TRP A 74 12.33 3.79 21.61
C TRP A 74 13.35 3.04 20.74
N ALA A 75 13.25 3.20 19.42
CA ALA A 75 14.00 2.40 18.46
C ALA A 75 14.20 3.12 17.12
N PRO A 76 15.14 2.67 16.27
CA PRO A 76 15.25 3.15 14.89
C PRO A 76 14.00 2.81 14.06
N ASP A 77 13.84 3.44 12.89
CA ASP A 77 12.79 3.11 11.91
C ASP A 77 12.93 1.72 11.28
N THR A 78 14.05 1.06 11.51
CA THR A 78 14.36 -0.30 11.07
C THR A 78 14.00 -1.39 12.09
N GLY A 79 13.48 -0.98 13.24
CA GLY A 79 13.18 -1.85 14.38
C GLY A 79 12.04 -2.86 14.13
N GLU A 80 11.59 -3.49 15.20
CA GLU A 80 10.58 -4.56 15.16
C GLU A 80 9.31 -4.11 15.88
N TYR A 81 9.15 -4.49 17.15
CA TYR A 81 7.97 -4.16 17.95
C TYR A 81 7.90 -2.69 18.30
N PHE A 82 9.01 -2.06 18.64
CA PHE A 82 9.09 -0.61 18.82
C PHE A 82 9.84 0.01 17.65
N VAL A 83 9.32 1.13 17.14
CA VAL A 83 9.86 1.83 15.97
C VAL A 83 9.63 3.33 16.14
N LYS A 84 10.67 4.11 16.44
CA LYS A 84 10.55 5.52 16.87
C LYS A 84 9.53 5.66 18.01
N ASN A 85 8.40 6.31 17.75
CA ASN A 85 7.29 6.53 18.68
C ASN A 85 6.12 5.55 18.46
N LEU A 86 6.31 4.51 17.64
CA LEU A 86 5.33 3.45 17.40
C LEU A 86 5.64 2.19 18.20
N ALA A 87 4.57 1.48 18.53
CA ALA A 87 4.59 0.08 18.91
C ALA A 87 3.67 -0.75 17.98
N TYR A 88 4.18 -1.85 17.46
CA TYR A 88 3.40 -2.87 16.73
C TYR A 88 3.15 -4.06 17.65
N THR A 89 1.89 -4.45 17.78
CA THR A 89 1.46 -5.57 18.60
C THR A 89 0.86 -6.67 17.73
N VAL A 90 1.13 -7.93 18.05
CA VAL A 90 0.59 -9.10 17.33
C VAL A 90 -0.69 -9.65 17.96
N ASN A 91 -0.87 -9.40 19.24
CA ASN A 91 -1.93 -9.94 20.08
C ASN A 91 -2.64 -8.82 20.87
N GLY A 92 -2.51 -7.56 20.43
CA GLY A 92 -3.13 -6.42 21.08
C GLY A 92 -2.62 -6.11 22.49
N GLN A 93 -1.55 -6.74 22.96
CA GLN A 93 -0.96 -6.43 24.27
C GLN A 93 0.26 -5.54 24.09
N LEU A 94 0.29 -4.42 24.80
CA LEU A 94 1.43 -3.52 24.86
C LEU A 94 1.76 -3.20 26.31
N GLN A 95 3.04 -3.31 26.66
CA GLN A 95 3.62 -2.68 27.84
C GLN A 95 4.75 -1.75 27.38
N ALA A 96 4.56 -0.45 27.53
CA ALA A 96 5.52 0.56 27.10
C ALA A 96 5.97 1.42 28.28
N ARG A 97 7.29 1.61 28.42
CA ARG A 97 7.85 2.56 29.37
C ARG A 97 7.92 3.94 28.73
N LEU A 98 7.48 4.95 29.48
CA LEU A 98 7.33 6.32 29.01
C LEU A 98 7.78 7.29 30.11
N ALA A 99 8.28 8.45 29.70
CA ALA A 99 8.49 9.55 30.63
C ALA A 99 7.14 9.94 31.28
N ALA A 100 7.17 10.37 32.54
CA ALA A 100 5.98 10.93 33.17
C ALA A 100 5.52 12.18 32.41
N GLY A 101 4.22 12.28 32.13
CA GLY A 101 3.69 13.33 31.26
C GLY A 101 2.39 12.98 30.57
N GLU A 102 2.02 13.81 29.59
CA GLU A 102 0.79 13.64 28.80
C GLU A 102 1.11 13.24 27.36
N TYR A 103 0.29 12.33 26.82
CA TYR A 103 0.45 11.81 25.47
C TYR A 103 -0.89 11.77 24.73
N ASP A 104 -0.86 12.14 23.46
CA ASP A 104 -1.84 11.68 22.47
C ASP A 104 -1.46 10.28 22.01
N VAL A 105 -2.45 9.39 21.94
CA VAL A 105 -2.29 7.99 21.54
C VAL A 105 -3.24 7.68 20.39
N THR A 106 -2.69 7.25 19.26
CA THR A 106 -3.45 6.79 18.09
C THR A 106 -3.29 5.28 17.97
N ILE A 107 -4.40 4.54 17.90
CA ILE A 107 -4.39 3.07 17.81
C ILE A 107 -5.20 2.66 16.58
N SER A 108 -4.63 1.81 15.72
CA SER A 108 -5.25 1.45 14.43
C SER A 108 -4.94 0.01 14.01
N HIS A 109 -5.81 -0.54 13.15
CA HIS A 109 -5.66 -1.85 12.50
C HIS A 109 -6.17 -1.80 11.04
N GLY A 110 -5.55 -0.96 10.21
CA GLY A 110 -5.98 -0.77 8.81
C GLY A 110 -7.32 -0.03 8.63
N PRO A 111 -7.74 0.23 7.38
CA PRO A 111 -8.91 1.04 7.05
C PRO A 111 -10.24 0.30 7.15
N GLU A 112 -10.21 -1.01 7.39
CA GLU A 112 -11.44 -1.76 7.67
C GLU A 112 -11.97 -1.51 9.08
N TYR A 113 -11.10 -1.01 9.96
CA TYR A 113 -11.36 -0.75 11.36
C TYR A 113 -11.38 0.74 11.63
N ASN A 114 -12.17 1.14 12.62
CA ASN A 114 -12.00 2.47 13.20
C ASN A 114 -10.64 2.58 13.88
N ALA A 115 -10.11 3.81 13.92
CA ALA A 115 -8.97 4.15 14.76
C ALA A 115 -9.46 4.76 16.09
N GLU A 116 -8.74 4.50 17.17
CA GLU A 116 -8.94 5.14 18.47
C GLU A 116 -7.96 6.30 18.61
N PHE A 117 -8.49 7.46 19.04
CA PHE A 117 -7.72 8.66 19.34
C PHE A 117 -7.97 9.04 20.79
N THR A 118 -6.99 8.78 21.65
CA THR A 118 -7.16 8.94 23.10
C THR A 118 -6.00 9.70 23.72
N LYS A 119 -6.20 10.12 24.97
CA LYS A 119 -5.18 10.78 25.77
C LYS A 119 -4.84 9.93 26.97
N VAL A 120 -3.55 9.81 27.26
CA VAL A 120 -3.07 9.12 28.46
C VAL A 120 -2.14 10.03 29.24
N LYS A 121 -2.27 9.97 30.57
CA LYS A 121 -1.33 10.56 31.50
C LYS A 121 -0.51 9.46 32.14
N ILE A 122 0.81 9.60 32.11
CA ILE A 122 1.76 8.69 32.73
C ILE A 122 2.25 9.36 34.00
N GLU A 123 1.97 8.75 35.14
CA GLU A 123 2.46 9.21 36.45
C GLU A 123 3.80 8.55 36.78
N ASP A 124 4.65 9.24 37.55
CA ASP A 124 5.94 8.68 37.99
C ASP A 124 5.74 7.42 38.83
N GLY A 125 6.46 6.35 38.49
CA GLY A 125 6.38 5.02 39.10
C GLY A 125 5.04 4.30 38.89
N GLY A 126 4.08 4.92 38.19
CA GLY A 126 2.73 4.40 38.02
C GLY A 126 2.55 3.52 36.79
N THR A 127 1.46 2.76 36.78
CA THR A 127 0.97 2.02 35.60
C THR A 127 -0.38 2.58 35.17
N THR A 128 -0.48 3.01 33.91
CA THR A 128 -1.70 3.48 33.27
C THR A 128 -2.25 2.38 32.36
N GLU A 129 -3.34 1.75 32.80
CA GLU A 129 -4.00 0.67 32.06
C GLU A 129 -5.13 1.20 31.18
N ARG A 130 -5.22 0.70 29.94
CA ARG A 130 -6.32 0.97 29.02
C ARG A 130 -6.69 -0.26 28.20
N ARG A 131 -8.00 -0.54 28.12
CA ARG A 131 -8.57 -1.49 27.17
C ARG A 131 -9.25 -0.73 26.04
N VAL A 132 -8.91 -1.06 24.80
CA VAL A 132 -9.38 -0.42 23.58
C VAL A 132 -10.05 -1.45 22.69
N VAL A 133 -11.23 -1.10 22.20
CA VAL A 133 -11.99 -1.93 21.24
C VAL A 133 -11.90 -1.24 19.88
N LEU A 134 -11.36 -1.92 18.88
CA LEU A 134 -11.36 -1.45 17.50
C LEU A 134 -12.44 -2.20 16.70
N PRO A 135 -13.57 -1.58 16.37
CA PRO A 135 -14.59 -2.23 15.57
C PRO A 135 -14.19 -2.32 14.10
N ARG A 136 -14.43 -3.48 13.47
CA ARG A 136 -14.35 -3.66 12.01
C ARG A 136 -15.66 -3.12 11.42
N VAL A 137 -15.60 -1.96 10.79
CA VAL A 137 -16.79 -1.24 10.35
C VAL A 137 -17.00 -1.29 8.85
N VAL A 138 -15.94 -1.55 8.08
CA VAL A 138 -16.00 -1.73 6.63
C VAL A 138 -16.19 -3.20 6.32
N ALA A 139 -17.23 -3.50 5.55
CA ALA A 139 -17.55 -4.84 5.11
C ALA A 139 -16.87 -5.10 3.75
N THR A 140 -15.96 -6.09 3.70
CA THR A 140 -15.12 -6.41 2.52
C THR A 140 -15.32 -7.86 2.06
N GLU A 141 -16.48 -8.47 2.33
CA GLU A 141 -16.70 -9.90 2.08
C GLU A 141 -16.43 -10.31 0.63
N GLY A 142 -15.72 -11.43 0.48
CA GLY A 142 -15.23 -11.94 -0.78
C GLY A 142 -14.01 -11.18 -1.33
N TRP A 143 -13.35 -10.35 -0.52
CA TRP A 143 -12.14 -9.62 -0.88
C TRP A 143 -11.12 -9.65 0.25
N VAL A 144 -9.85 -9.79 -0.09
CA VAL A 144 -8.74 -9.81 0.90
C VAL A 144 -7.79 -8.65 0.68
N SER A 145 -7.35 -8.02 1.76
CA SER A 145 -6.40 -6.91 1.72
C SER A 145 -4.98 -7.40 1.48
N ALA A 146 -4.28 -6.78 0.52
CA ALA A 146 -2.93 -7.17 0.13
C ALA A 146 -1.99 -5.99 -0.14
N ASP A 147 -0.69 -6.26 -0.03
CA ASP A 147 0.42 -5.40 -0.45
C ASP A 147 1.48 -6.27 -1.12
N PHE A 148 1.74 -6.03 -2.41
CA PHE A 148 2.65 -6.86 -3.20
C PHE A 148 4.09 -6.41 -3.19
N HIS A 149 4.41 -5.24 -2.64
CA HIS A 149 5.74 -4.65 -2.83
C HIS A 149 6.28 -4.07 -1.53
N SER A 150 7.18 -4.82 -0.90
CA SER A 150 7.87 -4.34 0.29
C SER A 150 9.24 -5.01 0.48
N HIS A 151 10.12 -4.26 1.13
CA HIS A 151 11.53 -4.59 1.31
C HIS A 151 11.92 -4.60 2.78
N SER A 152 12.99 -5.35 3.04
CA SER A 152 13.71 -5.35 4.30
C SER A 152 15.20 -5.65 4.06
N SER A 153 15.98 -5.84 5.13
CA SER A 153 17.44 -6.05 5.04
C SER A 153 17.92 -7.11 4.04
N PRO A 154 17.20 -8.22 3.76
CA PRO A 154 17.61 -9.17 2.73
C PRO A 154 17.73 -8.55 1.33
N SER A 155 16.98 -7.49 1.01
CA SER A 155 17.12 -6.74 -0.26
C SER A 155 18.51 -6.10 -0.42
N GLY A 156 19.16 -5.70 0.68
CA GLY A 156 20.53 -5.15 0.69
C GLY A 156 20.66 -3.65 0.43
N ASP A 157 19.55 -2.97 0.19
CA ASP A 157 19.42 -1.53 -0.07
C ASP A 157 18.89 -0.75 1.15
N ASN A 158 18.35 -1.45 2.14
CA ASN A 158 17.88 -0.93 3.41
C ASN A 158 18.37 -1.79 4.58
N THR A 159 18.08 -1.36 5.81
CA THR A 159 18.49 -2.05 7.04
C THR A 159 17.31 -2.43 7.94
N SER A 160 16.10 -2.48 7.37
CA SER A 160 14.88 -2.80 8.11
C SER A 160 14.83 -4.27 8.53
N SER A 161 14.37 -4.57 9.75
CA SER A 161 14.15 -5.96 10.16
C SER A 161 13.01 -6.56 9.35
N GLN A 162 13.23 -7.75 8.76
CA GLN A 162 12.19 -8.51 8.06
C GLN A 162 11.08 -8.97 9.02
N LEU A 163 11.42 -9.22 10.30
CA LEU A 163 10.42 -9.48 11.33
C LEU A 163 9.55 -8.23 11.55
N GLY A 164 10.17 -7.05 11.63
CA GLY A 164 9.45 -5.78 11.75
C GLY A 164 8.55 -5.47 10.55
N ARG A 165 8.94 -5.87 9.33
CA ARG A 165 8.08 -5.80 8.14
C ARG A 165 6.81 -6.63 8.31
N VAL A 166 6.93 -7.88 8.76
CA VAL A 166 5.77 -8.76 9.02
C VAL A 166 4.87 -8.18 10.11
N LEU A 167 5.45 -7.63 11.19
CA LEU A 167 4.68 -6.94 12.24
C LEU A 167 3.89 -5.75 11.67
N ASN A 168 4.50 -4.95 10.79
CA ASN A 168 3.85 -3.79 10.21
C ASN A 168 2.71 -4.19 9.26
N LEU A 169 2.90 -5.19 8.39
CA LEU A 169 1.86 -5.71 7.50
C LEU A 169 0.64 -6.21 8.29
N VAL A 170 0.87 -7.04 9.31
CA VAL A 170 -0.22 -7.60 10.13
C VAL A 170 -0.91 -6.53 10.95
N ALA A 171 -0.16 -5.60 11.55
CA ALA A 171 -0.74 -4.48 12.30
C ALA A 171 -1.61 -3.58 11.42
N GLU A 172 -1.34 -3.49 10.12
CA GLU A 172 -2.10 -2.72 9.12
C GLU A 172 -3.25 -3.51 8.48
N HIS A 173 -3.56 -4.69 8.99
CA HIS A 173 -4.58 -5.60 8.45
C HIS A 173 -4.33 -5.94 6.97
N ILE A 174 -3.08 -6.31 6.64
CA ILE A 174 -2.77 -6.95 5.37
C ILE A 174 -2.91 -8.46 5.55
N GLU A 175 -3.77 -9.07 4.76
CA GLU A 175 -4.14 -10.49 4.85
C GLU A 175 -3.35 -11.35 3.86
N PHE A 176 -2.81 -10.76 2.78
CA PHE A 176 -1.90 -11.44 1.86
C PHE A 176 -0.73 -10.55 1.43
N ALA A 177 0.49 -11.04 1.58
CA ALA A 177 1.68 -10.35 1.09
C ALA A 177 2.75 -11.32 0.57
N PRO A 178 3.17 -11.25 -0.70
CA PRO A 178 4.38 -11.92 -1.18
C PRO A 178 5.63 -11.28 -0.55
N CYS A 179 6.69 -12.06 -0.38
CA CYS A 179 7.98 -11.54 0.09
C CYS A 179 8.86 -11.16 -1.12
N THR A 180 8.94 -9.87 -1.46
CA THR A 180 9.53 -9.37 -2.72
C THR A 180 10.85 -8.65 -2.50
N GLU A 181 11.82 -9.31 -1.88
CA GLU A 181 13.15 -8.71 -1.65
C GLU A 181 13.93 -8.55 -2.97
N HIS A 182 14.79 -7.54 -3.06
CA HIS A 182 15.60 -7.27 -4.26
C HIS A 182 16.53 -8.44 -4.60
N ASN A 183 16.46 -8.87 -5.86
CA ASN A 183 17.38 -9.80 -6.51
C ASN A 183 17.60 -11.12 -5.76
N ARG A 184 16.65 -11.53 -4.92
CA ARG A 184 16.65 -12.85 -4.30
C ARG A 184 15.24 -13.34 -4.00
N VAL A 185 15.04 -14.65 -4.14
CA VAL A 185 13.81 -15.26 -3.63
C VAL A 185 13.87 -15.31 -2.10
N SER A 186 12.83 -14.83 -1.44
CA SER A 186 12.75 -14.75 0.02
C SER A 186 11.38 -15.19 0.55
N THR A 187 11.21 -15.28 1.87
CA THR A 187 9.97 -15.79 2.51
C THR A 187 9.68 -15.10 3.84
N TYR A 188 8.40 -14.86 4.14
CA TYR A 188 7.94 -14.47 5.48
C TYR A 188 7.54 -15.66 6.36
N SER A 189 7.50 -16.87 5.82
CA SER A 189 7.00 -18.09 6.50
C SER A 189 7.66 -18.36 7.85
N GLY A 190 8.96 -18.10 7.98
CA GLY A 190 9.69 -18.27 9.23
C GLY A 190 9.22 -17.31 10.33
N HIS A 191 9.04 -16.04 9.97
CA HIS A 191 8.58 -14.99 10.87
C HIS A 191 7.11 -15.20 11.29
N LEU A 192 6.23 -15.53 10.34
CA LEU A 192 4.82 -15.82 10.62
C LEU A 192 4.65 -16.98 11.59
N ARG A 193 5.42 -18.07 11.43
CA ARG A 193 5.39 -19.19 12.39
C ARG A 193 5.91 -18.79 13.77
N ALA A 194 7.01 -18.04 13.84
CA ALA A 194 7.59 -17.61 15.11
C ALA A 194 6.62 -16.70 15.91
N LEU A 195 5.85 -15.87 15.20
CA LEU A 195 4.85 -14.99 15.77
C LEU A 195 3.47 -15.64 15.97
N GLN A 196 3.27 -16.88 15.51
CA GLN A 196 1.97 -17.56 15.49
C GLN A 196 0.90 -16.83 14.65
N LEU A 197 1.32 -16.19 13.56
CA LEU A 197 0.48 -15.37 12.67
C LEU A 197 0.12 -16.06 11.35
N THR A 198 0.37 -17.36 11.21
CA THR A 198 0.02 -18.10 9.98
C THR A 198 -1.48 -18.12 9.67
N GLY A 199 -2.33 -17.84 10.66
CA GLY A 199 -3.77 -17.65 10.47
C GLY A 199 -4.21 -16.19 10.30
N ALA A 200 -3.29 -15.23 10.41
CA ALA A 200 -3.60 -13.79 10.35
C ALA A 200 -3.16 -13.16 9.02
N MET A 201 -2.17 -13.73 8.34
CA MET A 201 -1.72 -13.29 7.02
C MET A 201 -1.15 -14.47 6.25
N ALA A 202 -1.65 -14.67 5.03
CA ALA A 202 -1.05 -15.56 4.05
C ALA A 202 0.14 -14.89 3.36
N SER A 203 1.10 -15.69 2.93
CA SER A 203 2.28 -15.20 2.23
C SER A 203 2.77 -16.23 1.24
N VAL A 204 3.58 -15.78 0.29
CA VAL A 204 4.21 -16.63 -0.71
C VAL A 204 5.59 -16.11 -1.03
N GLU A 205 6.48 -17.03 -1.37
CA GLU A 205 7.81 -16.72 -1.81
C GLU A 205 7.79 -15.96 -3.14
N GLY A 206 8.53 -14.87 -3.18
CA GLY A 206 8.66 -14.02 -4.35
C GLY A 206 10.02 -13.35 -4.38
N MET A 207 10.16 -12.41 -5.31
CA MET A 207 11.28 -11.48 -5.36
C MET A 207 10.85 -10.21 -6.10
N GLU A 208 11.58 -9.13 -5.86
CA GLU A 208 11.68 -8.06 -6.84
C GLU A 208 12.97 -8.27 -7.64
N MET A 209 12.87 -8.46 -8.95
CA MET A 209 14.03 -8.47 -9.82
C MET A 209 14.35 -7.05 -10.28
N THR A 210 15.54 -6.56 -9.93
CA THR A 210 16.00 -5.20 -10.19
C THR A 210 17.23 -5.23 -11.09
N GLY A 211 17.01 -4.82 -12.34
CA GLY A 211 18.03 -4.74 -13.39
C GLY A 211 18.28 -3.31 -13.86
N GLN A 212 18.93 -3.19 -15.02
CA GLN A 212 19.11 -1.91 -15.70
C GLN A 212 18.22 -1.85 -16.95
N PRO A 213 17.81 -0.66 -17.41
CA PRO A 213 18.10 0.65 -16.84
C PRO A 213 17.20 0.99 -15.62
N LEU A 214 17.75 1.72 -14.65
CA LEU A 214 16.99 2.24 -13.51
C LEU A 214 16.27 3.57 -13.82
N PRO A 215 15.10 3.83 -13.22
CA PRO A 215 14.32 2.92 -12.35
C PRO A 215 13.40 1.94 -13.12
N LEU A 216 13.52 1.85 -14.45
CA LEU A 216 12.55 1.15 -15.30
C LEU A 216 12.49 -0.37 -15.06
N ASN A 217 13.64 -1.03 -14.90
CA ASN A 217 13.73 -2.49 -14.99
C ASN A 217 13.55 -3.18 -13.62
N HIS A 218 12.37 -3.01 -13.03
CA HIS A 218 11.97 -3.59 -11.74
C HIS A 218 10.70 -4.44 -11.90
N GLN A 219 10.75 -5.71 -11.52
CA GLN A 219 9.57 -6.58 -11.55
C GLN A 219 9.41 -7.42 -10.29
N ASN A 220 8.26 -7.28 -9.63
CA ASN A 220 7.83 -8.28 -8.66
C ASN A 220 7.37 -9.55 -9.37
N VAL A 221 7.78 -10.69 -8.82
CA VAL A 221 7.39 -12.00 -9.34
C VAL A 221 7.13 -12.98 -8.21
N PHE A 222 5.95 -13.63 -8.26
CA PHE A 222 5.55 -14.67 -7.31
C PHE A 222 4.44 -15.56 -7.90
N PRO A 223 4.29 -16.81 -7.47
CA PRO A 223 5.19 -17.55 -6.58
C PRO A 223 6.53 -17.88 -7.25
N MET A 224 7.59 -17.95 -6.44
CA MET A 224 8.93 -18.38 -6.84
C MET A 224 9.40 -19.52 -5.93
N ARG A 225 10.20 -20.48 -6.44
CA ARG A 225 10.73 -21.57 -5.60
C ARG A 225 11.91 -21.07 -4.77
N PHE A 226 11.71 -20.87 -3.47
CA PHE A 226 12.78 -20.55 -2.55
C PHE A 226 13.71 -21.75 -2.29
N ARG A 227 15.02 -21.54 -2.45
CA ARG A 227 16.08 -22.55 -2.23
C ARG A 227 17.07 -22.01 -1.19
N PRO A 228 16.85 -22.31 0.11
CA PRO A 228 17.72 -21.84 1.19
C PRO A 228 19.18 -22.25 0.98
N GLY A 229 20.12 -21.33 1.26
CA GLY A 229 21.56 -21.59 1.15
C GLY A 229 22.13 -21.58 -0.26
N VAL A 230 21.29 -21.39 -1.29
CA VAL A 230 21.72 -21.12 -2.67
C VAL A 230 21.84 -19.61 -2.87
N GLN A 231 22.75 -19.21 -3.76
CA GLN A 231 22.86 -17.83 -4.20
C GLN A 231 21.48 -17.27 -4.59
N ASP A 232 21.20 -16.04 -4.16
CA ASP A 232 19.98 -15.29 -4.48
C ASP A 232 18.67 -16.03 -4.12
N GLY A 233 18.73 -16.94 -3.13
CA GLY A 233 17.59 -17.76 -2.73
C GLY A 233 17.10 -18.72 -3.83
N GLY A 234 17.90 -18.95 -4.87
CA GLY A 234 17.52 -19.71 -6.06
C GLY A 234 16.83 -18.88 -7.15
N GLY A 235 16.86 -17.55 -7.07
CA GLY A 235 16.38 -16.65 -8.11
C GLY A 235 17.33 -16.55 -9.32
N PRO A 236 16.86 -16.03 -10.47
CA PRO A 236 17.71 -15.72 -11.61
C PRO A 236 18.62 -14.51 -11.33
N ALA A 237 19.62 -14.29 -12.18
CA ALA A 237 20.38 -13.04 -12.19
C ALA A 237 19.61 -11.95 -12.96
N ALA A 238 19.85 -10.68 -12.62
CA ALA A 238 19.33 -9.53 -13.36
C ALA A 238 19.92 -9.43 -14.78
N ASP A 239 19.30 -8.62 -15.63
CA ASP A 239 19.76 -8.31 -16.98
C ASP A 239 19.72 -6.80 -17.27
N ALA A 240 20.52 -6.35 -18.24
CA ALA A 240 20.50 -4.98 -18.71
C ALA A 240 19.42 -4.75 -19.79
N SER A 241 18.86 -5.82 -20.35
CA SER A 241 17.69 -5.77 -21.22
C SER A 241 16.43 -6.09 -20.40
N PRO A 242 15.50 -5.13 -20.25
CA PRO A 242 14.20 -5.39 -19.61
C PRO A 242 13.43 -6.57 -20.23
N GLU A 243 13.50 -6.71 -21.56
CA GLU A 243 12.87 -7.81 -22.28
C GLU A 243 13.53 -9.16 -21.96
N ALA A 244 14.86 -9.23 -21.96
CA ALA A 244 15.54 -10.48 -21.61
C ALA A 244 15.32 -10.87 -20.14
N GLN A 245 15.23 -9.88 -19.25
CA GLN A 245 14.94 -10.08 -17.83
C GLN A 245 13.55 -10.67 -17.65
N ILE A 246 12.51 -10.06 -18.20
CA ILE A 246 11.13 -10.55 -18.03
C ILE A 246 10.91 -11.90 -18.73
N GLU A 247 11.52 -12.14 -19.89
CA GLU A 247 11.52 -13.45 -20.55
C GLU A 247 12.15 -14.52 -19.67
N ARG A 248 13.27 -14.21 -19.00
CA ARG A 248 13.92 -15.10 -18.03
C ARG A 248 13.04 -15.37 -16.82
N LEU A 249 12.39 -14.34 -16.26
CA LEU A 249 11.46 -14.49 -15.13
C LEU A 249 10.27 -15.38 -15.49
N ALA A 250 9.67 -15.16 -16.66
CA ALA A 250 8.55 -15.98 -17.15
C ALA A 250 8.94 -17.46 -17.28
N ALA A 251 10.12 -17.74 -17.85
CA ALA A 251 10.61 -19.11 -18.04
C ALA A 251 11.18 -19.77 -16.77
N TRP A 252 11.48 -19.00 -15.71
CA TRP A 252 12.10 -19.51 -14.48
C TRP A 252 11.23 -20.57 -13.79
N ASP A 253 11.84 -21.43 -12.97
CA ASP A 253 11.14 -22.51 -12.26
C ASP A 253 10.26 -23.40 -13.18
N ASP A 254 10.87 -23.89 -14.27
CA ASP A 254 10.26 -24.82 -15.23
C ASP A 254 9.01 -24.24 -15.94
N ASN A 255 9.03 -22.96 -16.29
CA ASN A 255 7.87 -22.23 -16.85
C ASN A 255 6.62 -22.28 -15.96
N SER A 256 6.81 -22.27 -14.62
CA SER A 256 5.67 -22.20 -13.70
C SER A 256 4.82 -20.93 -13.92
N ILE A 257 3.53 -21.01 -13.60
CA ILE A 257 2.61 -19.86 -13.66
C ILE A 257 2.94 -18.89 -12.51
N LYS A 258 3.17 -17.62 -12.86
CA LYS A 258 3.54 -16.55 -11.93
C LYS A 258 2.71 -15.31 -12.20
N LEU A 259 2.55 -14.44 -11.19
CA LEU A 259 2.26 -13.05 -11.41
C LEU A 259 3.58 -12.35 -11.72
N ILE A 260 3.65 -11.63 -12.83
CA ILE A 260 4.74 -10.70 -13.12
C ILE A 260 4.15 -9.29 -13.08
N GLN A 261 4.56 -8.53 -12.07
CA GLN A 261 4.20 -7.14 -11.86
C GLN A 261 5.34 -6.25 -12.34
N GLN A 262 5.02 -5.21 -13.10
CA GLN A 262 5.96 -4.11 -13.35
C GLN A 262 5.88 -3.07 -12.24
N ASN A 263 7.00 -2.79 -11.58
CA ASN A 263 7.05 -1.85 -10.46
C ASN A 263 7.32 -0.42 -10.95
N HIS A 264 6.70 0.55 -10.27
CA HIS A 264 6.84 2.01 -10.42
C HIS A 264 7.37 2.49 -11.80
N PRO A 265 6.68 2.18 -12.92
CA PRO A 265 7.22 2.42 -14.25
C PRO A 265 7.01 3.86 -14.69
N ASP A 266 7.98 4.39 -15.45
CA ASP A 266 7.66 5.43 -16.43
C ASP A 266 7.01 4.76 -17.64
N VAL A 267 5.67 4.85 -17.73
CA VAL A 267 4.88 4.26 -18.82
C VAL A 267 5.36 4.72 -20.19
N GLY A 268 5.79 5.98 -20.33
CA GLY A 268 6.30 6.50 -21.59
C GLY A 268 7.59 5.81 -22.01
N TRP A 269 8.53 5.67 -21.08
CA TRP A 269 9.77 4.94 -21.32
C TRP A 269 9.50 3.46 -21.65
N LEU A 270 8.62 2.81 -20.89
CA LEU A 270 8.38 1.37 -21.02
C LEU A 270 7.68 1.00 -22.33
N PHE A 271 6.64 1.76 -22.71
CA PHE A 271 5.76 1.39 -23.82
C PHE A 271 6.03 2.13 -25.12
N TYR A 272 6.71 3.28 -25.05
CA TYR A 272 6.77 4.19 -26.18
C TYR A 272 8.13 4.84 -26.42
N ASP A 273 9.17 4.63 -25.61
CA ASP A 273 10.45 5.37 -25.78
C ASP A 273 11.63 4.59 -25.19
N LYS A 274 11.87 3.39 -25.71
CA LYS A 274 12.92 2.43 -25.34
C LYS A 274 14.29 3.07 -25.24
N ASP A 275 14.70 3.87 -26.23
CA ASP A 275 16.01 4.51 -26.23
C ASP A 275 16.07 5.80 -25.37
N GLY A 276 14.92 6.29 -24.90
CA GLY A 276 14.80 7.41 -23.97
C GLY A 276 15.14 8.75 -24.59
N ASN A 277 15.02 8.87 -25.92
CA ASN A 277 15.37 10.08 -26.68
C ASN A 277 14.18 11.07 -26.79
N GLN A 278 13.06 10.78 -26.12
CA GLN A 278 11.80 11.54 -26.17
C GLN A 278 11.05 11.50 -27.50
N GLN A 279 11.37 10.55 -28.37
CA GLN A 279 10.64 10.26 -29.59
C GLN A 279 10.01 8.89 -29.47
N PRO A 280 8.74 8.75 -29.91
CA PRO A 280 8.09 7.46 -29.86
C PRO A 280 8.86 6.37 -30.64
N ASP A 281 9.25 5.32 -29.95
CA ASP A 281 9.65 4.04 -30.50
C ASP A 281 8.74 2.93 -29.92
N GLY A 282 8.85 1.68 -30.39
CA GLY A 282 7.95 0.60 -29.96
C GLY A 282 8.03 0.20 -28.49
N GLY A 283 8.85 0.88 -27.67
CA GLY A 283 9.10 0.53 -26.29
C GLY A 283 9.72 -0.87 -26.17
N TYR A 284 9.49 -1.52 -25.03
CA TYR A 284 9.95 -2.87 -24.75
C TYR A 284 8.87 -3.91 -25.13
N GLU A 285 8.47 -3.94 -26.41
CA GLU A 285 7.30 -4.69 -26.89
C GLU A 285 7.28 -6.19 -26.56
N ARG A 286 8.46 -6.82 -26.47
CA ARG A 286 8.56 -8.26 -26.12
C ARG A 286 8.14 -8.53 -24.67
N SER A 287 8.16 -7.51 -23.81
CA SER A 287 7.73 -7.60 -22.41
C SER A 287 6.21 -7.56 -22.25
N PHE A 288 5.47 -6.95 -23.18
CA PHE A 288 4.06 -6.57 -22.97
C PHE A 288 3.14 -7.76 -22.70
N GLY A 289 3.34 -8.87 -23.41
CA GLY A 289 2.55 -10.09 -23.22
C GLY A 289 2.92 -10.91 -21.98
N LEU A 290 4.00 -10.54 -21.28
CA LEU A 290 4.50 -11.23 -20.10
C LEU A 290 4.12 -10.52 -18.80
N MET A 291 3.90 -9.20 -18.84
CA MET A 291 3.41 -8.41 -17.71
C MET A 291 1.92 -8.68 -17.46
N ASN A 292 1.54 -8.84 -16.20
CA ASN A 292 0.15 -9.08 -15.81
C ASN A 292 -0.46 -7.85 -15.14
N VAL A 293 0.30 -7.22 -14.25
CA VAL A 293 -0.10 -6.02 -13.53
C VAL A 293 1.03 -5.00 -13.52
N MET A 294 0.73 -3.74 -13.23
CA MET A 294 1.71 -2.69 -13.06
C MET A 294 1.30 -1.71 -11.98
N GLU A 295 2.28 -1.16 -11.28
CA GLU A 295 2.02 -0.08 -10.33
C GLU A 295 1.58 1.19 -11.05
N ILE A 296 0.53 1.82 -10.51
CA ILE A 296 -0.04 3.05 -11.10
C ILE A 296 -0.04 4.26 -10.16
N HIS A 297 0.48 4.12 -8.93
CA HIS A 297 0.50 5.21 -7.96
C HIS A 297 1.39 6.38 -8.44
N PRO A 298 1.13 7.63 -8.00
CA PRO A 298 0.09 8.07 -7.05
C PRO A 298 -1.31 8.11 -7.67
N ILE A 299 -2.30 7.48 -7.00
CA ILE A 299 -3.69 7.43 -7.50
C ILE A 299 -4.54 8.62 -7.06
N ASP A 300 -4.17 9.30 -5.97
CA ASP A 300 -4.92 10.43 -5.41
C ASP A 300 -4.91 11.67 -6.30
N LYS A 301 -3.93 11.75 -7.20
CA LYS A 301 -3.81 12.79 -8.22
C LYS A 301 -4.72 12.55 -9.43
N LEU A 302 -5.28 11.34 -9.57
CA LEU A 302 -6.12 10.99 -10.72
C LEU A 302 -7.43 11.79 -10.77
N LEU A 303 -7.92 12.29 -9.63
CA LEU A 303 -9.07 13.21 -9.60
C LEU A 303 -8.81 14.53 -10.34
N ARG A 304 -7.56 14.99 -10.40
CA ARG A 304 -7.14 16.21 -11.10
C ARG A 304 -6.78 15.97 -12.55
N ARG A 305 -6.47 14.72 -12.92
CA ARG A 305 -6.20 14.27 -14.31
C ARG A 305 -5.08 15.05 -14.99
N GLU A 306 -4.09 15.48 -14.23
CA GLU A 306 -2.93 16.19 -14.74
C GLU A 306 -2.02 15.23 -15.53
N ARG A 307 -1.31 15.75 -16.55
CA ARG A 307 -0.37 14.96 -17.35
C ARG A 307 0.85 14.47 -16.56
N PHE A 308 1.30 15.30 -15.61
CA PHE A 308 2.51 15.06 -14.85
C PHE A 308 2.17 15.00 -13.37
N ASP A 309 2.97 14.27 -12.61
CA ASP A 309 3.02 14.50 -11.17
C ASP A 309 3.74 15.83 -10.90
N ILE A 310 3.07 16.74 -10.20
CA ILE A 310 3.60 18.03 -9.80
C ILE A 310 4.10 17.97 -8.35
N ARG A 311 5.41 18.21 -8.16
CA ARG A 311 6.06 18.33 -6.85
C ARG A 311 6.71 19.71 -6.75
N ASP A 312 6.46 20.41 -5.65
CA ASP A 312 6.94 21.78 -5.41
C ASP A 312 6.66 22.74 -6.59
N GLY A 313 5.50 22.59 -7.22
CA GLY A 313 5.05 23.42 -8.34
C GLY A 313 5.71 23.11 -9.69
N LYS A 314 6.45 22.01 -9.81
CA LYS A 314 7.11 21.59 -11.06
C LYS A 314 6.76 20.14 -11.43
N PRO A 315 6.71 19.80 -12.73
CA PRO A 315 6.67 18.41 -13.17
C PRO A 315 7.88 17.64 -12.63
N ALA A 316 7.63 16.55 -11.91
CA ALA A 316 8.64 15.67 -11.36
C ALA A 316 8.76 14.36 -12.14
N GLU A 317 7.64 13.87 -12.68
CA GLU A 317 7.54 12.64 -13.47
C GLU A 317 6.25 12.62 -14.29
N ASN A 318 6.14 11.66 -15.21
CA ASN A 318 4.89 11.33 -15.88
C ASN A 318 3.85 10.85 -14.84
N HIS A 319 2.58 11.22 -15.01
CA HIS A 319 1.52 10.73 -14.13
C HIS A 319 1.12 9.30 -14.53
N THR A 320 1.64 8.32 -13.78
CA THR A 320 1.52 6.89 -14.09
C THR A 320 0.06 6.43 -14.22
N ALA A 321 -0.83 6.75 -13.27
CA ALA A 321 -2.25 6.40 -13.36
C ALA A 321 -2.95 7.00 -14.59
N MET A 322 -2.64 8.25 -14.95
CA MET A 322 -3.22 8.89 -16.14
C MET A 322 -2.74 8.20 -17.43
N ASN A 323 -1.46 7.86 -17.51
CA ASN A 323 -0.89 7.13 -18.64
C ASN A 323 -1.40 5.68 -18.71
N TRP A 324 -1.68 5.04 -17.58
CA TRP A 324 -2.32 3.73 -17.52
C TRP A 324 -3.73 3.75 -18.15
N LEU A 325 -4.53 4.80 -17.92
CA LEU A 325 -5.80 4.97 -18.63
C LEU A 325 -5.63 5.05 -20.15
N GLN A 326 -4.56 5.71 -20.63
CA GLN A 326 -4.23 5.70 -22.07
C GLN A 326 -3.83 4.29 -22.55
N LEU A 327 -3.07 3.50 -21.77
CA LEU A 327 -2.73 2.12 -22.12
C LEU A 327 -3.97 1.25 -22.31
N LEU A 328 -4.96 1.36 -21.42
CA LEU A 328 -6.24 0.66 -21.56
C LEU A 328 -6.95 1.05 -22.87
N ASN A 329 -6.95 2.35 -23.21
CA ASN A 329 -7.51 2.83 -24.48
C ASN A 329 -6.73 2.34 -25.71
N GLN A 330 -5.45 2.00 -25.56
CA GLN A 330 -4.63 1.36 -26.59
C GLN A 330 -4.80 -0.18 -26.64
N GLY A 331 -5.65 -0.74 -25.78
CA GLY A 331 -5.98 -2.17 -25.78
C GLY A 331 -5.03 -3.05 -25.00
N PHE A 332 -4.15 -2.46 -24.19
CA PHE A 332 -3.36 -3.24 -23.23
C PHE A 332 -4.26 -3.70 -22.08
N ARG A 333 -4.24 -5.01 -21.79
CA ARG A 333 -4.85 -5.59 -20.60
C ARG A 333 -3.78 -5.86 -19.54
N ILE A 334 -3.10 -4.79 -19.14
CA ILE A 334 -2.15 -4.79 -18.00
C ILE A 334 -2.83 -4.02 -16.89
N TYR A 335 -3.17 -4.74 -15.83
CA TYR A 335 -4.03 -4.22 -14.78
C TYR A 335 -3.27 -3.38 -13.76
N GLY A 336 -3.94 -2.42 -13.16
CA GLY A 336 -3.35 -1.57 -12.14
C GLY A 336 -3.24 -2.29 -10.79
N VAL A 337 -2.16 -2.00 -10.08
CA VAL A 337 -1.97 -2.24 -8.64
C VAL A 337 -1.39 -0.98 -7.98
N VAL A 338 -1.49 -0.90 -6.65
CA VAL A 338 -0.78 0.09 -5.84
C VAL A 338 -0.17 -0.62 -4.64
N ASN A 339 1.09 -0.33 -4.33
CA ASN A 339 1.80 -0.98 -3.25
C ASN A 339 2.69 0.06 -2.56
N THR A 340 3.16 -0.27 -1.37
CA THR A 340 3.89 0.70 -0.55
C THR A 340 5.34 0.88 -0.97
N ASP A 341 5.96 -0.13 -1.60
CA ASP A 341 7.40 -0.17 -1.87
C ASP A 341 8.21 0.19 -0.61
N SER A 342 7.78 -0.41 0.51
CA SER A 342 8.26 0.02 1.80
C SER A 342 9.67 -0.46 2.08
N HIS A 343 10.55 0.47 2.45
CA HIS A 343 11.94 0.15 2.82
C HIS A 343 12.21 0.20 4.33
N TYR A 344 11.31 0.79 5.11
CA TYR A 344 11.45 0.95 6.56
C TYR A 344 10.15 0.55 7.28
N ASN A 345 10.22 0.39 8.61
CA ASN A 345 9.12 -0.09 9.44
C ASN A 345 8.37 1.04 10.16
N PHE A 346 8.72 2.31 9.96
CA PHE A 346 8.00 3.45 10.55
C PHE A 346 6.86 3.90 9.62
N HIS A 347 5.62 3.46 9.89
CA HIS A 347 4.47 3.62 8.98
C HIS A 347 4.73 3.13 7.55
N GLY A 348 5.61 2.15 7.35
CA GLY A 348 5.99 1.71 6.00
C GLY A 348 4.78 1.15 5.25
N SER A 349 4.17 0.13 5.83
CA SER A 349 3.10 -0.65 5.20
C SER A 349 1.72 -0.04 5.41
N GLY A 350 0.74 -0.46 4.60
CA GLY A 350 -0.68 -0.18 4.82
C GLY A 350 -1.20 1.17 4.32
N GLY A 351 -0.30 2.10 3.96
CA GLY A 351 -0.64 3.41 3.39
C GLY A 351 -1.07 3.37 1.92
N LEU A 352 -0.68 2.33 1.20
CA LEU A 352 -1.26 1.89 -0.07
C LEU A 352 -1.63 0.41 0.08
N ARG A 353 -2.73 -0.01 -0.54
CA ARG A 353 -3.15 -1.41 -0.54
C ARG A 353 -4.02 -1.72 -1.74
N ILE A 354 -4.14 -3.01 -1.99
CA ILE A 354 -5.10 -3.56 -2.92
C ILE A 354 -6.06 -4.50 -2.19
N TRP A 355 -7.26 -4.66 -2.72
CA TRP A 355 -8.15 -5.75 -2.37
C TRP A 355 -8.27 -6.71 -3.54
N LEU A 356 -8.03 -7.99 -3.28
CA LEU A 356 -8.08 -9.06 -4.26
C LEU A 356 -9.38 -9.85 -4.10
N LYS A 357 -10.05 -10.17 -5.21
CA LYS A 357 -11.22 -11.05 -5.14
C LYS A 357 -10.80 -12.39 -4.54
N SER A 358 -11.57 -12.88 -3.57
CA SER A 358 -11.27 -14.10 -2.84
C SER A 358 -12.50 -14.99 -2.70
N SER A 359 -12.25 -16.30 -2.62
CA SER A 359 -13.20 -17.35 -2.26
C SER A 359 -13.37 -17.51 -0.74
N THR A 360 -12.56 -16.81 0.07
CA THR A 360 -12.56 -16.87 1.53
C THR A 360 -12.23 -15.51 2.15
N ASP A 361 -12.84 -15.21 3.30
CA ASP A 361 -12.55 -14.05 4.15
C ASP A 361 -11.69 -14.40 5.37
N ASP A 362 -11.27 -15.66 5.48
CA ASP A 362 -10.37 -16.17 6.52
C ASP A 362 -8.92 -16.15 6.00
N PRO A 363 -8.03 -15.31 6.56
CA PRO A 363 -6.64 -15.22 6.14
C PRO A 363 -5.88 -16.55 6.22
N GLY A 364 -6.21 -17.40 7.19
CA GLY A 364 -5.60 -18.73 7.35
C GLY A 364 -5.99 -19.73 6.25
N ARG A 365 -6.98 -19.40 5.42
CA ARG A 365 -7.47 -20.22 4.31
C ARG A 365 -7.15 -19.63 2.94
N ILE A 366 -6.53 -18.45 2.86
CA ILE A 366 -6.14 -17.83 1.59
C ILE A 366 -5.18 -18.75 0.85
N ASN A 367 -5.49 -19.02 -0.42
CA ASN A 367 -4.61 -19.75 -1.32
C ASN A 367 -3.78 -18.75 -2.16
N PRO A 368 -2.44 -18.73 -2.04
CA PRO A 368 -1.61 -17.86 -2.87
C PRO A 368 -1.75 -18.07 -4.38
N ASP A 369 -2.08 -19.27 -4.84
CA ASP A 369 -2.34 -19.53 -6.27
C ASP A 369 -3.61 -18.82 -6.74
N GLU A 370 -4.66 -18.77 -5.91
CA GLU A 370 -5.86 -17.97 -6.20
C GLU A 370 -5.50 -16.49 -6.27
N MET A 371 -4.72 -15.98 -5.30
CA MET A 371 -4.29 -14.57 -5.28
C MET A 371 -3.47 -14.20 -6.52
N ARG A 372 -2.60 -15.11 -6.99
CA ARG A 372 -1.90 -14.97 -8.27
C ARG A 372 -2.89 -14.88 -9.42
N ASP A 373 -3.82 -15.83 -9.54
CA ASP A 373 -4.68 -15.98 -10.70
C ASP A 373 -5.69 -14.82 -10.80
N VAL A 374 -6.35 -14.45 -9.70
CA VAL A 374 -7.28 -13.29 -9.66
C VAL A 374 -6.57 -11.98 -9.96
N SER A 375 -5.30 -11.85 -9.59
CA SER A 375 -4.48 -10.67 -9.91
C SER A 375 -4.12 -10.62 -11.40
N ARG A 376 -3.79 -11.77 -12.01
CA ARG A 376 -3.58 -11.88 -13.47
C ARG A 376 -4.84 -11.56 -14.27
N GLU A 377 -6.00 -11.81 -13.68
CA GLU A 377 -7.31 -11.50 -14.25
C GLU A 377 -7.77 -10.05 -13.96
N GLY A 378 -7.03 -9.29 -13.16
CA GLY A 378 -7.35 -7.89 -12.86
C GLY A 378 -8.45 -7.69 -11.83
N ARG A 379 -8.81 -8.72 -11.05
CA ARG A 379 -9.84 -8.64 -10.00
C ARG A 379 -9.32 -7.94 -8.75
N ILE A 380 -9.01 -6.66 -8.92
CA ILE A 380 -8.29 -5.83 -7.95
C ILE A 380 -8.98 -4.48 -7.79
N ILE A 381 -9.14 -4.06 -6.54
CA ILE A 381 -9.45 -2.68 -6.14
C ILE A 381 -8.17 -2.07 -5.57
N MET A 382 -7.83 -0.86 -5.99
CA MET A 382 -6.65 -0.11 -5.53
C MET A 382 -7.09 1.03 -4.62
N SER A 383 -6.44 1.21 -3.48
CA SER A 383 -6.79 2.30 -2.57
C SER A 383 -5.72 2.62 -1.53
N ASN A 384 -5.81 3.82 -0.95
CA ASN A 384 -5.00 4.27 0.18
C ASN A 384 -5.85 4.45 1.47
N GLY A 385 -7.08 3.94 1.48
CA GLY A 385 -8.00 4.05 2.61
C GLY A 385 -9.43 3.60 2.28
N PRO A 386 -10.20 4.33 1.43
CA PRO A 386 -11.59 3.98 1.14
C PRO A 386 -11.72 2.58 0.53
N TYR A 387 -12.76 1.84 0.90
CA TYR A 387 -13.12 0.59 0.22
C TYR A 387 -14.23 0.85 -0.80
N LEU A 388 -14.02 0.41 -2.03
CA LEU A 388 -14.89 0.67 -3.18
C LEU A 388 -15.40 -0.65 -3.76
N GLU A 389 -16.71 -0.78 -3.84
CA GLU A 389 -17.40 -1.85 -4.56
C GLU A 389 -18.06 -1.28 -5.81
N ALA A 390 -17.81 -1.89 -6.96
CA ALA A 390 -18.43 -1.53 -8.23
C ALA A 390 -18.78 -2.78 -9.03
N GLY A 391 -20.05 -2.91 -9.41
CA GLY A 391 -20.58 -4.01 -10.21
C GLY A 391 -21.47 -3.49 -11.33
N PHE A 392 -21.39 -4.12 -12.50
CA PHE A 392 -22.09 -3.67 -13.71
C PHE A 392 -22.81 -4.82 -14.39
N ARG A 393 -24.01 -4.57 -14.91
CA ARG A 393 -24.75 -5.53 -15.73
C ARG A 393 -25.48 -4.84 -16.86
N GLU A 394 -25.85 -5.60 -17.88
CA GLU A 394 -26.80 -5.11 -18.89
C GLU A 394 -28.12 -4.68 -18.23
N THR A 395 -28.64 -3.53 -18.63
CA THR A 395 -29.85 -2.97 -18.03
C THR A 395 -31.06 -3.84 -18.37
N GLY A 396 -31.80 -4.24 -17.34
CA GLY A 396 -32.93 -5.17 -17.47
C GLY A 396 -32.54 -6.65 -17.42
N SER A 397 -31.24 -6.97 -17.37
CA SER A 397 -30.76 -8.34 -17.16
C SER A 397 -30.88 -8.76 -15.69
N THR A 398 -31.12 -10.05 -15.46
CA THR A 398 -31.08 -10.70 -14.14
C THR A 398 -29.78 -11.47 -13.91
N GLY A 399 -28.80 -11.34 -14.80
CA GLY A 399 -27.48 -11.96 -14.67
C GLY A 399 -26.68 -11.41 -13.49
N ALA A 400 -25.58 -12.10 -13.15
CA ALA A 400 -24.60 -11.60 -12.19
C ALA A 400 -23.97 -10.30 -12.69
N GLU A 401 -23.57 -9.44 -11.75
CA GLU A 401 -22.81 -8.23 -12.07
C GLU A 401 -21.36 -8.62 -12.41
N ALA A 402 -20.84 -8.04 -13.48
CA ALA A 402 -19.41 -8.05 -13.80
C ALA A 402 -18.70 -7.01 -12.92
N THR A 403 -17.54 -7.39 -12.41
CA THR A 403 -16.70 -6.61 -11.50
C THR A 403 -15.30 -6.43 -12.08
N ALA A 404 -14.40 -5.78 -11.33
CA ALA A 404 -13.04 -5.47 -11.77
C ALA A 404 -12.36 -6.64 -12.52
N GLY A 405 -11.81 -6.36 -13.71
CA GLY A 405 -11.11 -7.32 -14.55
C GLY A 405 -12.01 -8.17 -15.46
N GLU A 406 -13.33 -8.20 -15.23
CA GLU A 406 -14.25 -9.04 -15.98
C GLU A 406 -14.75 -8.37 -17.27
N ASP A 407 -15.13 -9.20 -18.24
CA ASP A 407 -15.82 -8.80 -19.45
C ASP A 407 -17.35 -8.80 -19.22
N LEU A 408 -18.03 -7.75 -19.68
CA LEU A 408 -19.49 -7.62 -19.62
C LEU A 408 -20.06 -7.54 -21.04
N ARG A 409 -21.02 -8.40 -21.35
CA ARG A 409 -21.85 -8.23 -22.54
C ARG A 409 -23.03 -7.32 -22.25
N ALA A 410 -23.21 -6.24 -23.04
CA ALA A 410 -24.35 -5.35 -22.94
C ALA A 410 -24.87 -4.95 -24.33
N ALA A 411 -25.77 -5.76 -24.89
CA ALA A 411 -26.34 -5.52 -26.20
C ALA A 411 -27.19 -4.23 -26.19
N GLY A 412 -26.82 -3.28 -27.05
CA GLY A 412 -27.47 -1.95 -27.08
C GLY A 412 -26.88 -0.93 -26.10
N GLY A 413 -25.80 -1.29 -25.39
CA GLY A 413 -24.96 -0.34 -24.65
C GLY A 413 -25.57 0.23 -23.38
N ARG A 414 -26.75 -0.26 -22.94
CA ARG A 414 -27.37 0.17 -21.69
C ARG A 414 -26.84 -0.66 -20.53
N VAL A 415 -26.10 -0.04 -19.62
CA VAL A 415 -25.49 -0.70 -18.46
C VAL A 415 -26.06 -0.11 -17.17
N THR A 416 -26.40 -0.97 -16.22
CA THR A 416 -26.72 -0.58 -14.85
C THR A 416 -25.52 -0.86 -13.98
N GLY A 417 -25.00 0.15 -13.28
CA GLY A 417 -23.91 0.04 -12.31
C GLY A 417 -24.42 0.17 -10.87
N ARG A 418 -23.92 -0.64 -9.95
CA ARG A 418 -24.03 -0.43 -8.50
C ARG A 418 -22.68 0.00 -7.97
N ILE A 419 -22.67 1.06 -7.17
CA ILE A 419 -21.46 1.64 -6.62
C ILE A 419 -21.67 1.87 -5.13
N ARG A 420 -20.77 1.31 -4.31
CA ARG A 420 -20.78 1.49 -2.87
C ARG A 420 -19.37 1.84 -2.39
N VAL A 421 -19.26 2.85 -1.53
CA VAL A 421 -17.99 3.27 -0.92
C VAL A 421 -18.14 3.33 0.59
N GLN A 422 -17.18 2.73 1.29
CA GLN A 422 -17.14 2.63 2.74
C GLN A 422 -15.84 3.23 3.28
N CYS A 423 -15.92 3.92 4.43
CA CYS A 423 -14.76 4.50 5.11
C CYS A 423 -14.89 4.33 6.63
N ALA A 424 -13.77 4.07 7.29
CA ALA A 424 -13.65 4.15 8.74
C ALA A 424 -13.72 5.59 9.27
N ASN A 425 -13.75 5.77 10.59
CA ASN A 425 -13.91 7.07 11.26
C ASN A 425 -12.76 8.09 11.06
N TRP A 426 -11.64 7.69 10.47
CA TRP A 426 -10.44 8.51 10.35
C TRP A 426 -10.20 9.06 8.93
N LEU A 427 -11.08 8.75 7.96
CA LEU A 427 -11.03 9.27 6.60
C LEU A 427 -12.44 9.40 6.01
N ASP A 428 -12.59 10.20 4.95
CA ASP A 428 -13.85 10.38 4.24
C ASP A 428 -13.60 10.53 2.72
N ILE A 429 -14.68 10.47 1.94
CA ILE A 429 -14.70 10.83 0.51
C ILE A 429 -15.65 11.99 0.28
N ASP A 430 -15.39 12.78 -0.76
CA ASP A 430 -16.28 13.86 -1.19
C ASP A 430 -16.65 13.78 -2.67
N THR A 431 -16.08 12.85 -3.43
CA THR A 431 -16.20 12.77 -4.88
C THR A 431 -16.28 11.32 -5.33
N VAL A 432 -17.25 11.00 -6.19
CA VAL A 432 -17.36 9.72 -6.92
C VAL A 432 -17.55 10.02 -8.41
N GLN A 433 -16.79 9.34 -9.27
CA GLN A 433 -16.82 9.47 -10.72
C GLN A 433 -16.90 8.10 -11.38
N VAL A 434 -17.74 7.97 -12.41
CA VAL A 434 -17.64 6.83 -13.33
C VAL A 434 -16.88 7.27 -14.56
N LEU A 435 -15.78 6.58 -14.85
CA LEU A 435 -14.94 6.80 -16.00
C LEU A 435 -15.33 5.81 -17.11
N VAL A 436 -15.65 6.32 -18.30
CA VAL A 436 -15.84 5.53 -19.53
C VAL A 436 -14.68 5.82 -20.46
N ASN A 437 -13.92 4.79 -20.82
CA ASN A 437 -12.67 4.91 -21.59
C ASN A 437 -11.70 5.94 -20.99
N GLY A 438 -11.62 5.95 -19.65
CA GLY A 438 -10.78 6.84 -18.88
C GLY A 438 -11.29 8.28 -18.74
N ARG A 439 -12.48 8.64 -19.25
CA ARG A 439 -13.08 9.99 -19.12
C ARG A 439 -14.28 9.98 -18.18
N PRO A 440 -14.50 11.01 -17.33
CA PRO A 440 -15.72 11.10 -16.53
C PRO A 440 -16.92 11.10 -17.47
N ALA A 441 -17.85 10.17 -17.26
CA ALA A 441 -19.07 10.11 -18.06
C ALA A 441 -20.01 11.27 -17.69
N ASP A 442 -20.71 11.79 -18.69
CA ASP A 442 -21.62 12.92 -18.54
C ASP A 442 -22.68 12.62 -17.47
N GLY A 443 -22.79 13.50 -16.48
CA GLY A 443 -23.75 13.35 -15.37
C GLY A 443 -23.39 12.28 -14.33
N LEU A 444 -22.27 11.57 -14.47
CA LEU A 444 -21.82 10.52 -13.55
C LEU A 444 -20.59 10.96 -12.73
N THR A 445 -20.60 12.24 -12.33
CA THR A 445 -19.68 12.82 -11.36
C THR A 445 -20.51 13.45 -10.24
N TRP A 446 -20.37 12.92 -9.03
CA TRP A 446 -21.05 13.44 -7.86
C TRP A 446 -20.02 13.97 -6.88
N THR A 447 -20.29 15.15 -6.33
CA THR A 447 -19.50 15.69 -5.22
C THR A 447 -20.42 15.96 -4.04
N ARG A 448 -19.91 15.85 -2.81
CA ARG A 448 -20.67 16.17 -1.59
C ARG A 448 -21.19 17.61 -1.61
N GLN A 449 -20.45 18.52 -2.25
CA GLN A 449 -20.87 19.91 -2.43
C GLN A 449 -22.09 20.07 -3.33
N SER A 450 -22.13 19.36 -4.47
CA SER A 450 -23.20 19.49 -5.47
C SER A 450 -24.37 18.53 -5.23
N HIS A 451 -24.13 17.41 -4.57
CA HIS A 451 -25.08 16.32 -4.32
C HIS A 451 -25.03 15.83 -2.87
N PRO A 452 -25.21 16.71 -1.86
CA PRO A 452 -24.98 16.37 -0.45
C PRO A 452 -25.83 15.18 0.03
N ASN A 453 -27.04 15.01 -0.50
CA ASN A 453 -27.95 13.93 -0.12
C ASN A 453 -27.50 12.54 -0.60
N LEU A 454 -26.54 12.45 -1.54
CA LEU A 454 -25.99 11.17 -2.01
C LEU A 454 -24.82 10.69 -1.14
N PHE A 455 -24.29 11.55 -0.27
CA PHE A 455 -23.13 11.24 0.55
C PHE A 455 -23.50 11.07 2.03
N GLY A 456 -23.27 9.87 2.55
CA GLY A 456 -23.54 9.53 3.95
C GLY A 456 -22.54 10.15 4.93
N ALA A 457 -22.95 10.21 6.21
CA ALA A 457 -22.10 10.58 7.34
C ALA A 457 -21.56 9.37 8.12
N GLY A 458 -22.20 8.19 7.97
CA GLY A 458 -21.78 6.94 8.60
C GLY A 458 -20.61 6.27 7.87
N VAL A 459 -20.49 4.94 8.03
CA VAL A 459 -19.46 4.12 7.34
C VAL A 459 -19.67 4.13 5.83
N VAL A 460 -20.90 3.85 5.39
CA VAL A 460 -21.27 3.91 3.96
C VAL A 460 -21.33 5.39 3.57
N LYS A 461 -20.39 5.80 2.73
CA LYS A 461 -20.24 7.18 2.25
C LYS A 461 -21.01 7.42 0.97
N PHE A 462 -21.14 6.41 0.12
CA PHE A 462 -21.88 6.49 -1.14
C PHE A 462 -22.46 5.11 -1.44
N ASP A 463 -23.71 5.03 -1.87
CA ASP A 463 -24.38 3.78 -2.26
C ASP A 463 -25.48 4.11 -3.27
N GLN A 464 -25.18 3.96 -4.55
CA GLN A 464 -26.07 4.36 -5.64
C GLN A 464 -26.11 3.34 -6.76
N THR A 465 -27.27 3.26 -7.41
CA THR A 465 -27.45 2.57 -8.69
C THR A 465 -27.51 3.61 -9.80
N VAL A 466 -26.76 3.40 -10.87
CA VAL A 466 -26.57 4.36 -11.96
C VAL A 466 -26.84 3.69 -13.30
N GLU A 467 -27.39 4.43 -14.27
CA GLU A 467 -27.52 3.96 -15.65
C GLU A 467 -26.47 4.64 -16.53
N LEU A 468 -25.85 3.86 -17.41
CA LEU A 468 -24.91 4.32 -18.41
C LEU A 468 -25.42 3.96 -19.80
N GLN A 469 -25.29 4.88 -20.74
CA GLN A 469 -25.43 4.59 -22.16
C GLN A 469 -24.07 4.65 -22.83
N LEU A 470 -23.61 3.51 -23.33
CA LEU A 470 -22.37 3.37 -24.08
C LEU A 470 -22.69 3.45 -25.58
N ALA A 471 -21.86 4.19 -26.32
CA ALA A 471 -21.98 4.30 -27.77
C ALA A 471 -21.34 3.12 -28.53
N GLY A 472 -20.50 2.35 -27.85
CA GLY A 472 -19.78 1.19 -28.33
C GLY A 472 -18.96 0.59 -27.21
N ASP A 473 -18.06 -0.31 -27.53
CA ASP A 473 -17.19 -0.95 -26.56
C ASP A 473 -16.44 0.07 -25.71
N ALA A 474 -16.39 -0.20 -24.40
CA ALA A 474 -15.73 0.69 -23.47
C ALA A 474 -15.24 -0.07 -22.25
N HIS A 475 -14.15 0.41 -21.66
CA HIS A 475 -13.83 0.05 -20.29
C HIS A 475 -14.48 1.05 -19.33
N VAL A 476 -14.98 0.52 -18.20
CA VAL A 476 -15.66 1.29 -17.16
C VAL A 476 -14.90 1.13 -15.86
N ILE A 477 -14.52 2.26 -15.24
CA ILE A 477 -13.80 2.34 -13.97
C ILE A 477 -14.58 3.26 -13.03
N VAL A 478 -14.68 2.92 -11.76
CA VAL A 478 -15.16 3.86 -10.74
C VAL A 478 -13.95 4.43 -9.99
N LEU A 479 -13.92 5.75 -9.84
CA LEU A 479 -12.91 6.49 -9.08
C LEU A 479 -13.61 7.29 -7.98
N THR A 480 -13.13 7.18 -6.75
CA THR A 480 -13.63 7.95 -5.62
C THR A 480 -12.46 8.55 -4.85
N GLY A 481 -12.69 9.67 -4.19
CA GLY A 481 -11.72 10.23 -3.25
C GLY A 481 -12.19 11.50 -2.57
N HIS A 482 -11.27 12.20 -1.92
CA HIS A 482 -11.51 13.49 -1.30
C HIS A 482 -10.66 14.58 -1.94
N SER A 483 -11.27 15.71 -2.30
CA SER A 483 -10.56 16.82 -2.96
C SER A 483 -9.61 17.62 -2.05
N THR A 484 -9.77 17.58 -0.73
CA THR A 484 -9.08 18.46 0.23
C THR A 484 -8.62 17.78 1.52
N GLN A 485 -9.33 16.78 2.05
CA GLN A 485 -8.90 16.05 3.24
C GLN A 485 -7.65 15.23 2.93
N LEU A 486 -6.71 15.19 3.89
CA LEU A 486 -5.55 14.30 3.85
C LEU A 486 -5.78 13.11 4.79
N LEU A 487 -5.14 11.97 4.52
CA LEU A 487 -5.23 10.76 5.35
C LEU A 487 -4.76 11.01 6.81
N GLY A 488 -3.79 11.90 7.01
CA GLY A 488 -3.35 12.33 8.34
C GLY A 488 -2.51 11.29 9.10
N GLY A 489 -2.48 11.44 10.43
CA GLY A 489 -1.52 10.75 11.30
C GLY A 489 -1.67 9.22 11.36
N VAL A 490 -2.86 8.67 11.14
CA VAL A 490 -3.09 7.22 11.15
C VAL A 490 -2.15 6.51 10.17
N THR A 491 -1.92 7.07 8.98
CA THR A 491 -1.02 6.51 7.96
C THR A 491 0.41 7.07 8.03
N GLY A 492 0.72 7.86 9.05
CA GLY A 492 2.05 8.44 9.26
C GLY A 492 2.35 9.66 8.40
N PRO A 493 3.55 10.25 8.54
CA PRO A 493 3.88 11.55 7.94
C PRO A 493 4.00 11.52 6.42
N ASP A 494 4.29 10.37 5.81
CA ASP A 494 4.51 10.27 4.37
C ASP A 494 3.19 10.02 3.64
N TRP A 495 2.54 8.88 3.90
CA TRP A 495 1.23 8.56 3.33
C TRP A 495 0.13 9.52 3.80
N GLY A 496 0.25 10.06 5.02
CA GLY A 496 -0.70 11.02 5.59
C GLY A 496 -0.82 12.34 4.82
N ARG A 497 0.07 12.61 3.86
CA ARG A 497 0.03 13.78 2.95
C ARG A 497 -0.78 13.54 1.69
N GLN A 498 -1.27 12.33 1.45
CA GLN A 498 -2.12 12.01 0.29
C GLN A 498 -3.60 12.22 0.60
N HIS A 499 -4.39 12.38 -0.46
CA HIS A 499 -5.84 12.41 -0.35
C HIS A 499 -6.43 10.99 -0.36
N PRO A 500 -7.42 10.66 0.50
CA PRO A 500 -8.14 9.40 0.44
C PRO A 500 -8.69 9.14 -0.97
N THR A 501 -8.38 8.00 -1.55
CA THR A 501 -8.71 7.63 -2.94
C THR A 501 -8.84 6.13 -3.11
N ALA A 502 -9.81 5.71 -3.92
CA ALA A 502 -9.97 4.34 -4.36
C ALA A 502 -10.43 4.27 -5.82
N LEU A 503 -9.99 3.23 -6.52
CA LEU A 503 -10.47 2.88 -7.86
C LEU A 503 -10.42 1.37 -8.08
N SER A 504 -11.30 0.86 -8.94
CA SER A 504 -11.24 -0.53 -9.39
C SER A 504 -10.45 -0.66 -10.69
N ASN A 505 -9.91 -1.84 -10.98
CA ASN A 505 -9.59 -2.20 -12.36
C ASN A 505 -10.85 -2.18 -13.24
N PRO A 506 -10.70 -2.06 -14.57
CA PRO A 506 -11.82 -1.87 -15.48
C PRO A 506 -12.75 -3.10 -15.57
N VAL A 507 -14.03 -2.84 -15.79
CA VAL A 507 -14.93 -3.79 -16.47
C VAL A 507 -14.90 -3.49 -17.96
N PHE A 508 -14.63 -4.48 -18.80
CA PHE A 508 -14.61 -4.30 -20.26
C PHE A 508 -15.98 -4.65 -20.84
N VAL A 509 -16.68 -3.65 -21.37
CA VAL A 509 -18.02 -3.83 -21.93
C VAL A 509 -17.93 -4.07 -23.43
N ASP A 510 -18.43 -5.22 -23.88
CA ASP A 510 -18.67 -5.59 -25.28
C ASP A 510 -20.12 -5.24 -25.63
N VAL A 511 -20.28 -4.21 -26.46
CA VAL A 511 -21.58 -3.74 -26.95
C VAL A 511 -21.93 -4.41 -28.27
N ASP A 512 -20.94 -4.63 -29.14
CA ASP A 512 -21.19 -4.92 -30.55
C ASP A 512 -21.39 -6.39 -30.90
N GLY A 513 -20.78 -7.35 -30.19
CA GLY A 513 -20.69 -8.69 -30.79
C GLY A 513 -19.40 -9.42 -30.52
N GLY A 514 -18.31 -8.70 -30.73
CA GLY A 514 -17.06 -9.26 -31.18
C GLY A 514 -16.01 -9.42 -30.09
N GLY A 515 -16.39 -9.24 -28.83
CA GLY A 515 -15.46 -9.02 -27.73
C GLY A 515 -14.92 -7.58 -27.73
N PHE A 516 -14.45 -7.14 -26.57
CA PHE A 516 -14.02 -5.76 -26.34
C PHE A 516 -12.97 -5.27 -27.35
N ARG A 517 -13.25 -4.10 -27.94
CA ARG A 517 -12.33 -3.33 -28.78
C ARG A 517 -12.00 -1.99 -28.15
N ALA A 518 -10.71 -1.73 -27.95
CA ALA A 518 -10.24 -0.47 -27.40
C ALA A 518 -10.43 0.70 -28.39
N ASN A 519 -10.77 1.88 -27.87
CA ASN A 519 -11.17 3.04 -28.66
C ASN A 519 -9.99 3.86 -29.23
N ARG A 520 -8.75 3.56 -28.84
CA ARG A 520 -7.51 4.27 -29.22
C ARG A 520 -7.42 5.73 -28.78
N ASP A 521 -8.31 6.19 -27.91
CA ASP A 521 -8.31 7.57 -27.39
C ASP A 521 -7.07 7.85 -26.51
N THR A 522 -6.44 9.00 -26.69
CA THR A 522 -5.26 9.43 -25.93
C THR A 522 -5.60 10.40 -24.79
N LEU A 523 -6.90 10.62 -24.50
CA LEU A 523 -7.37 11.50 -23.42
C LEU A 523 -6.98 12.98 -23.61
N ASP A 524 -6.94 13.45 -24.85
CA ASP A 524 -6.53 14.81 -25.26
C ASP A 524 -5.09 15.19 -24.88
N ILE A 525 -4.30 14.20 -24.50
CA ILE A 525 -2.87 14.32 -24.18
C ILE A 525 -2.11 13.40 -25.14
N PRO A 526 -0.91 13.78 -25.63
CA PRO A 526 -0.09 12.85 -26.40
C PRO A 526 0.20 11.57 -25.60
N LEU A 527 0.42 10.46 -26.29
CA LEU A 527 0.99 9.28 -25.64
C LEU A 527 2.34 9.66 -25.00
N PRO A 528 2.63 9.14 -23.80
CA PRO A 528 3.80 9.55 -23.05
C PRO A 528 5.07 9.01 -23.74
N VAL A 529 6.16 9.75 -23.59
CA VAL A 529 7.53 9.29 -23.84
C VAL A 529 8.28 9.36 -22.51
N LYS A 530 9.55 8.94 -22.46
CA LYS A 530 10.35 9.01 -21.23
C LYS A 530 10.32 10.44 -20.68
N PHE A 531 9.99 10.55 -19.39
CA PHE A 531 9.99 11.82 -18.71
C PHE A 531 11.39 12.42 -18.71
N GLN A 532 11.47 13.70 -19.06
CA GLN A 532 12.67 14.50 -18.87
C GLN A 532 12.27 15.76 -18.11
N ALA A 533 12.90 15.97 -16.96
CA ALA A 533 12.70 17.19 -16.19
C ALA A 533 13.01 18.41 -17.08
N PRO A 534 12.19 19.47 -17.04
CA PRO A 534 12.49 20.70 -17.75
C PRO A 534 13.89 21.19 -17.36
N LYS A 535 14.72 21.54 -18.34
CA LYS A 535 16.00 22.19 -18.05
C LYS A 535 15.70 23.52 -17.36
N THR A 536 16.17 23.68 -16.11
CA THR A 536 16.12 24.99 -15.44
C THR A 536 16.90 25.99 -16.32
N PRO A 537 16.33 27.17 -16.62
CA PRO A 537 17.00 28.18 -17.43
C PRO A 537 18.35 28.63 -16.86
#